data_AF-A0A3A0DCQ4-F1
#
_entry.id   AF-A0A3A0DCQ4-F1
#
_cell.length_a   1.000
_cell.length_b   1.000
_cell.length_c   1.000
_cell.angle_alpha   90.00
_cell.angle_beta   90.00
_cell.angle_gamma   90.00
#
_symmetry.space_group_name_H-M   'P 1'
#
loop_
_entity.id
_entity.type
_entity.pdbx_description
1 polymer ?
#
loop_
_entity_poly.entity_id
_entity_poly.type
_entity_poly.pdbx_seq_one_letter_code
_entity_poly.pdbx_strand_id
1 'polypeptide(L)'
;MAEPKGDKLFVNLGASQARRRLVGFGHGVRKVQTNGRNRAVVIHTAYGRSLAELKAKFADVGCSESEHDLEEPIENLRNIGAASASWLREAGVGTIGELRRVGPVAAYLRVQRVERRAGLNLLWALVAGLDDRDWRELSEEEKRRLLAEVDAR
;
A
#
# COMPACT_ATOMS: atom_id res chain seq x y z
N MET A 1 9.88 28.51 6.72
CA MET A 1 8.54 28.54 6.08
C MET A 1 7.52 28.14 7.14
N ALA A 2 6.45 28.92 7.36
CA ALA A 2 5.44 28.60 8.36
C ALA A 2 4.69 27.30 8.03
N GLU A 3 4.41 26.47 9.05
CA GLU A 3 3.54 25.31 8.87
C GLU A 3 2.13 25.76 8.47
N PRO A 4 1.52 25.17 7.44
CA PRO A 4 0.16 25.51 7.06
C PRO A 4 -0.81 25.08 8.16
N LYS A 5 -1.66 26.00 8.62
CA LYS A 5 -2.71 25.71 9.60
C LYS A 5 -3.80 24.83 8.97
N GLY A 6 -4.25 23.80 9.71
CA GLY A 6 -5.33 22.89 9.31
C GLY A 6 -5.15 21.50 9.92
N ASP A 7 -6.19 20.68 9.80
CA ASP A 7 -6.17 19.27 10.17
C ASP A 7 -5.33 18.48 9.18
N LYS A 8 -4.76 17.36 9.64
CA LYS A 8 -3.88 16.50 8.84
C LYS A 8 -4.61 15.21 8.49
N LEU A 9 -4.59 14.86 7.22
CA LEU A 9 -4.96 13.55 6.73
C LEU A 9 -3.73 12.89 6.10
N PHE A 10 -3.22 11.86 6.75
CA PHE A 10 -2.13 11.02 6.26
C PHE A 10 -2.68 10.01 5.27
N VAL A 11 -2.00 9.83 4.15
CA VAL A 11 -2.43 8.93 3.06
C VAL A 11 -1.27 8.06 2.59
N ASN A 12 -1.57 6.81 2.27
CA ASN A 12 -0.64 5.83 1.70
C ASN A 12 -0.49 6.02 0.19
N LEU A 13 -0.12 7.24 -0.19
CA LEU A 13 0.09 7.63 -1.58
C LEU A 13 1.13 8.75 -1.65
N GLY A 14 2.00 8.73 -2.65
CA GLY A 14 2.99 9.79 -2.83
C GLY A 14 2.34 11.15 -3.08
N ALA A 15 2.97 12.25 -2.64
CA ALA A 15 2.39 13.59 -2.71
C ALA A 15 1.95 14.01 -4.12
N SER A 16 2.70 13.64 -5.16
CA SER A 16 2.34 13.91 -6.56
C SER A 16 1.06 13.18 -6.98
N GLN A 17 0.95 11.89 -6.65
CA GLN A 17 -0.25 11.10 -6.91
C GLN A 17 -1.45 11.61 -6.11
N ALA A 18 -1.25 11.99 -4.83
CA ALA A 18 -2.30 12.56 -4.00
C ALA A 18 -2.83 13.88 -4.57
N ARG A 19 -1.94 14.79 -5.04
CA ARG A 19 -2.37 16.01 -5.73
C ARG A 19 -3.22 15.70 -6.97
N ARG A 20 -2.81 14.73 -7.80
CA ARG A 20 -3.58 14.34 -8.99
C ARG A 20 -5.02 13.90 -8.65
N ARG A 21 -5.22 13.18 -7.55
CA ARG A 21 -6.56 12.76 -7.11
C ARG A 21 -7.43 13.90 -6.59
N LEU A 22 -6.80 14.98 -6.12
CA LEU A 22 -7.47 16.16 -5.59
C LEU A 22 -7.65 17.28 -6.62
N VAL A 23 -7.30 17.05 -7.89
CA VAL A 23 -7.60 18.01 -8.97
C VAL A 23 -9.12 18.19 -9.06
N GLY A 24 -9.58 19.43 -8.99
CA GLY A 24 -11.02 19.75 -8.98
C GLY A 24 -11.73 19.46 -7.64
N PHE A 25 -11.02 19.00 -6.61
CA PHE A 25 -11.58 18.83 -5.27
C PHE A 25 -11.71 20.21 -4.61
N GLY A 26 -12.85 20.86 -4.82
CA GLY A 26 -13.06 22.29 -4.59
C GLY A 26 -13.12 22.77 -3.13
N HIS A 27 -12.98 21.90 -2.13
CA HIS A 27 -13.19 22.28 -0.73
C HIS A 27 -12.11 21.81 0.23
N GLY A 28 -11.66 22.72 1.09
CA GLY A 28 -10.94 22.42 2.33
C GLY A 28 -9.46 22.06 2.20
N VAL A 29 -8.96 21.55 1.07
CA VAL A 29 -7.54 21.18 0.93
C VAL A 29 -6.68 22.44 0.83
N ARG A 30 -5.77 22.63 1.79
CA ARG A 30 -4.83 23.76 1.85
C ARG A 30 -3.49 23.41 1.21
N LYS A 31 -2.99 22.21 1.48
CA LYS A 31 -1.69 21.76 1.01
C LYS A 31 -1.60 20.25 0.98
N VAL A 32 -0.78 19.72 0.08
CA VAL A 32 -0.31 18.34 0.10
C VAL A 32 1.21 18.39 0.27
N GLN A 33 1.77 17.54 1.13
CA GLN A 33 3.22 17.43 1.35
C GLN A 33 3.63 15.96 1.38
N THR A 34 4.89 15.68 1.04
CA THR A 34 5.47 14.35 1.17
C THR A 34 5.63 14.02 2.66
N ASN A 35 5.32 12.77 3.04
CA ASN A 35 5.47 12.28 4.41
C ASN A 35 6.19 10.91 4.42
N GLY A 36 7.36 10.85 3.78
CA GLY A 36 8.09 9.60 3.55
C GLY A 36 7.80 8.95 2.19
N ARG A 37 8.34 7.74 1.99
CA ARG A 37 8.21 6.98 0.74
C ARG A 37 6.77 6.49 0.59
N ASN A 38 6.17 6.71 -0.57
CA ASN A 38 4.77 6.34 -0.87
C ASN A 38 3.74 6.87 0.15
N ARG A 39 4.05 7.98 0.82
CA ARG A 39 3.20 8.59 1.83
C ARG A 39 3.11 10.10 1.65
N ALA A 40 1.96 10.65 1.97
CA ALA A 40 1.72 12.08 1.94
C ALA A 40 0.84 12.52 3.11
N VAL A 41 0.91 13.80 3.42
CA VAL A 41 -0.01 14.48 4.33
C VAL A 41 -0.78 15.53 3.55
N VAL A 42 -2.11 15.47 3.65
CA VAL A 42 -3.03 16.46 3.13
C VAL A 42 -3.45 17.34 4.30
N ILE A 43 -3.05 18.61 4.26
CA ILE A 43 -3.47 19.62 5.23
C ILE A 43 -4.77 20.21 4.72
N HIS A 44 -5.82 20.17 5.53
CA HIS A 44 -7.16 20.60 5.13
C HIS A 44 -7.93 21.31 6.25
N THR A 45 -9.06 21.90 5.87
CA THR A 45 -10.08 22.46 6.77
C THR A 45 -11.46 21.84 6.47
N ALA A 46 -11.48 20.67 5.82
CA ALA A 46 -12.71 19.92 5.53
C ALA A 46 -13.29 19.30 6.82
N TYR A 47 -14.62 19.35 6.95
CA TYR A 47 -15.37 18.77 8.08
C TYR A 47 -16.68 18.13 7.57
N GLY A 48 -17.28 17.26 8.39
CA GLY A 48 -18.54 16.59 8.07
C GLY A 48 -18.50 15.89 6.70
N ARG A 49 -19.44 16.25 5.81
CA ARG A 49 -19.54 15.67 4.46
C ARG A 49 -18.27 15.87 3.62
N SER A 50 -17.68 17.07 3.65
CA SER A 50 -16.47 17.36 2.87
C SER A 50 -15.25 16.53 3.32
N LEU A 51 -15.16 16.21 4.62
CA LEU A 51 -14.14 15.31 5.14
C LEU A 51 -14.37 13.87 4.67
N ALA A 52 -15.61 13.41 4.69
CA ALA A 52 -15.97 12.08 4.17
C ALA A 52 -15.64 11.95 2.68
N GLU A 53 -15.94 12.97 1.88
CA GLU A 53 -15.58 13.02 0.45
C GLU A 53 -14.07 13.04 0.24
N LEU A 54 -13.32 13.77 1.08
CA LEU A 54 -11.86 13.79 1.04
C LEU A 54 -11.28 12.40 1.35
N LYS A 55 -11.74 11.75 2.42
CA LYS A 55 -11.33 10.38 2.78
C LYS A 55 -11.67 9.38 1.68
N ALA A 56 -12.84 9.53 1.03
CA ALA A 56 -13.26 8.67 -0.07
C ALA A 56 -12.31 8.71 -1.28
N LYS A 57 -11.59 9.82 -1.52
CA LYS A 57 -10.56 9.90 -2.59
C LYS A 57 -9.35 8.99 -2.37
N PHE A 58 -9.18 8.50 -1.14
CA PHE A 58 -8.03 7.68 -0.73
C PHE A 58 -8.45 6.34 -0.12
N ALA A 59 -9.72 5.95 -0.20
CA ALA A 59 -10.22 4.74 0.44
C ALA A 59 -9.53 3.45 -0.05
N ASP A 60 -9.11 3.41 -1.31
CA ASP A 60 -8.41 2.29 -1.95
C ASP A 60 -6.94 2.15 -1.54
N VAL A 61 -6.33 3.20 -0.99
CA VAL A 61 -4.93 3.20 -0.55
C VAL A 61 -4.78 3.26 0.97
N GLY A 62 -5.82 3.69 1.68
CA GLY A 62 -5.81 3.92 3.12
C GLY A 62 -5.44 5.36 3.48
N CYS A 63 -6.17 5.91 4.45
CA CYS A 63 -5.90 7.21 5.03
C CYS A 63 -6.27 7.25 6.51
N SER A 64 -5.59 8.11 7.28
CA SER A 64 -5.85 8.30 8.71
C SER A 64 -5.62 9.76 9.11
N GLU A 65 -6.31 10.23 10.14
CA GLU A 65 -6.09 11.55 10.75
C GLU A 65 -4.82 11.55 11.64
N SER A 66 -4.34 10.36 12.01
CA SER A 66 -3.13 10.14 12.80
C SER A 66 -2.08 9.39 11.96
N GLU A 67 -0.83 9.84 12.02
CA GLU A 67 0.27 9.22 11.29
C GLU A 67 0.55 7.78 11.75
N HIS A 68 0.42 7.57 13.06
CA HIS A 68 0.75 6.30 13.72
C HIS A 68 -0.28 5.20 13.45
N ASP A 69 -1.52 5.58 13.13
CA ASP A 69 -2.60 4.63 12.87
C ASP A 69 -2.59 4.13 11.41
N LEU A 70 -1.72 4.71 10.57
CA LEU A 70 -1.62 4.34 9.16
C LEU A 70 -0.47 3.33 8.96
N GLU A 71 -0.85 2.07 8.74
CA GLU A 71 0.10 0.99 8.45
C GLU A 71 0.94 1.25 7.19
N GLU A 72 2.16 0.72 7.16
CA GLU A 72 3.11 0.88 6.07
C GLU A 72 2.52 0.35 4.73
N PRO A 73 2.52 1.16 3.66
CA PRO A 73 1.96 0.76 2.37
C PRO A 73 2.75 -0.38 1.73
N ILE A 74 2.07 -1.26 0.99
CA ILE A 74 2.69 -2.44 0.37
C ILE A 74 3.76 -2.07 -0.67
N GLU A 75 3.67 -0.88 -1.27
CA GLU A 75 4.66 -0.32 -2.20
C GLU A 75 6.03 -0.09 -1.56
N ASN A 76 6.11 -0.08 -0.22
CA ASN A 76 7.37 0.05 0.51
C ASN A 76 8.04 -1.29 0.83
N LEU A 77 7.38 -2.42 0.54
CA LEU A 77 7.97 -3.74 0.71
C LEU A 77 9.12 -3.95 -0.30
N ARG A 78 10.25 -4.48 0.18
CA ARG A 78 11.37 -4.86 -0.70
C ARG A 78 10.88 -5.86 -1.77
N ASN A 79 11.50 -5.80 -2.95
CA ASN A 79 11.18 -6.62 -4.13
C ASN A 79 9.82 -6.33 -4.80
N ILE A 80 8.99 -5.44 -4.25
CA ILE A 80 7.69 -5.11 -4.83
C ILE A 80 7.78 -3.86 -5.71
N GLY A 81 7.43 -4.04 -6.98
CA GLY A 81 7.25 -2.95 -7.94
C GLY A 81 5.81 -2.44 -8.00
N ALA A 82 5.60 -1.33 -8.73
CA ALA A 82 4.29 -0.68 -8.86
C ALA A 82 3.18 -1.60 -9.39
N ALA A 83 3.49 -2.49 -10.33
CA ALA A 83 2.52 -3.45 -10.87
C ALA A 83 2.08 -4.47 -9.81
N SER A 84 3.03 -5.12 -9.14
CA SER A 84 2.77 -6.08 -8.07
C SER A 84 2.02 -5.45 -6.90
N ALA A 85 2.38 -4.23 -6.49
CA ALA A 85 1.65 -3.50 -5.46
C ALA A 85 0.19 -3.21 -5.87
N SER A 86 -0.05 -2.86 -7.14
CA SER A 86 -1.40 -2.66 -7.65
C SER A 86 -2.24 -3.94 -7.55
N TRP A 87 -1.67 -5.08 -7.95
CA TRP A 87 -2.36 -6.38 -7.87
C TRP A 87 -2.62 -6.79 -6.41
N LEU A 88 -1.68 -6.54 -5.51
CA LEU A 88 -1.84 -6.82 -4.08
C LEU A 88 -2.99 -6.01 -3.48
N ARG A 89 -3.08 -4.71 -3.79
CA ARG A 89 -4.20 -3.87 -3.36
C ARG A 89 -5.54 -4.37 -3.90
N GLU A 90 -5.60 -4.72 -5.18
CA GLU A 90 -6.81 -5.28 -5.80
C GLU A 90 -7.23 -6.61 -5.15
N ALA A 91 -6.24 -7.41 -4.71
CA ALA A 91 -6.44 -8.63 -3.95
C ALA A 91 -6.74 -8.41 -2.45
N GLY A 92 -6.90 -7.16 -2.00
CA GLY A 92 -7.20 -6.80 -0.62
C GLY A 92 -6.00 -6.88 0.34
N VAL A 93 -4.78 -6.70 -0.18
CA VAL A 93 -3.53 -6.63 0.59
C VAL A 93 -2.83 -5.31 0.26
N GLY A 94 -3.22 -4.23 0.94
CA GLY A 94 -2.72 -2.88 0.68
C GLY A 94 -1.55 -2.45 1.57
N THR A 95 -1.27 -3.18 2.64
CA THR A 95 -0.23 -2.83 3.61
C THR A 95 0.68 -4.02 3.95
N ILE A 96 1.88 -3.72 4.45
CA ILE A 96 2.81 -4.75 4.93
C ILE A 96 2.21 -5.48 6.15
N GLY A 97 1.45 -4.78 7.00
CA GLY A 97 0.76 -5.37 8.14
C GLY A 97 -0.29 -6.40 7.70
N GLU A 98 -1.11 -6.07 6.71
CA GLU A 98 -2.05 -7.03 6.10
C GLU A 98 -1.33 -8.22 5.48
N LEU A 99 -0.23 -8.01 4.76
CA LEU A 99 0.55 -9.10 4.19
C LEU A 99 1.05 -10.07 5.28
N ARG A 100 1.56 -9.55 6.41
CA ARG A 100 1.99 -10.38 7.55
C ARG A 100 0.83 -11.17 8.16
N ARG A 101 -0.35 -10.55 8.29
CA ARG A 101 -1.56 -11.21 8.83
C ARG A 101 -2.07 -12.32 7.92
N VAL A 102 -2.09 -12.08 6.61
CA VAL A 102 -2.60 -13.04 5.61
C VAL A 102 -1.60 -14.15 5.32
N GLY A 103 -0.30 -13.82 5.31
CA GLY A 103 0.78 -14.69 4.88
C GLY A 103 1.05 -14.59 3.37
N PRO A 104 2.31 -14.77 2.92
CA PRO A 104 2.71 -14.53 1.54
C PRO A 104 2.09 -15.53 0.54
N VAL A 105 1.95 -16.81 0.90
CA VAL A 105 1.31 -17.82 0.05
C VAL A 105 -0.16 -17.52 -0.18
N ALA A 106 -0.91 -17.21 0.88
CA ALA A 106 -2.32 -16.85 0.76
C ALA A 106 -2.51 -15.52 0.00
N ALA A 107 -1.64 -14.52 0.22
CA ALA A 107 -1.67 -13.27 -0.53
C ALA A 107 -1.40 -13.51 -2.03
N TYR A 108 -0.41 -14.33 -2.36
CA TYR A 108 -0.11 -14.73 -3.73
C TYR A 108 -1.31 -15.39 -4.41
N LEU A 109 -1.96 -16.35 -3.74
CA LEU A 109 -3.15 -17.03 -4.27
C LEU A 109 -4.34 -16.08 -4.47
N ARG A 110 -4.53 -15.09 -3.59
CA ARG A 110 -5.54 -14.03 -3.79
C ARG A 110 -5.22 -13.20 -5.03
N VAL A 111 -3.95 -12.82 -5.21
CA VAL A 111 -3.52 -12.09 -6.40
C VAL A 111 -3.75 -12.91 -7.67
N GLN A 112 -3.46 -14.20 -7.69
CA GLN A 112 -3.70 -15.05 -8.86
C GLN A 112 -5.17 -15.14 -9.29
N ARG A 113 -6.12 -14.84 -8.39
CA ARG A 113 -7.56 -14.80 -8.71
C ARG A 113 -7.95 -13.53 -9.46
N VAL A 114 -7.23 -12.42 -9.26
CA VAL A 114 -7.49 -11.14 -9.94
C VAL A 114 -6.56 -10.91 -11.14
N GLU A 115 -5.34 -11.43 -11.08
CA GLU A 115 -4.34 -11.28 -12.15
C GLU A 115 -3.61 -12.60 -12.44
N ARG A 116 -3.88 -13.16 -13.62
CA ARG A 116 -3.29 -14.44 -14.08
C ARG A 116 -1.81 -14.32 -14.44
N ARG A 117 -1.30 -13.12 -14.71
CA ARG A 117 0.12 -12.85 -14.99
C ARG A 117 1.01 -12.94 -13.75
N ALA A 118 0.43 -12.98 -12.55
CA ALA A 118 1.18 -13.12 -11.31
C ALA A 118 1.82 -14.52 -11.19
N GLY A 119 3.08 -14.61 -11.60
CA GLY A 119 3.90 -15.81 -11.48
C GLY A 119 4.60 -15.95 -10.12
N LEU A 120 5.36 -17.04 -9.97
CA LEU A 120 6.09 -17.37 -8.73
C LEU A 120 7.06 -16.29 -8.27
N ASN A 121 7.55 -15.44 -9.17
CA ASN A 121 8.38 -14.29 -8.79
C ASN A 121 7.68 -13.36 -7.79
N LEU A 122 6.35 -13.24 -7.86
CA LEU A 122 5.60 -12.50 -6.85
C LEU A 122 5.68 -13.19 -5.49
N LEU A 123 5.50 -14.52 -5.44
CA LEU A 123 5.60 -15.28 -4.20
C LEU A 123 6.98 -15.12 -3.55
N TRP A 124 8.05 -15.22 -4.36
CA TRP A 124 9.43 -14.99 -3.92
C TRP A 124 9.63 -13.57 -3.37
N ALA A 125 9.14 -12.58 -4.10
CA ALA A 125 9.22 -11.18 -3.70
C ALA A 125 8.51 -10.91 -2.36
N LEU A 126 7.33 -11.52 -2.14
CA LEU A 126 6.57 -11.38 -0.90
C LEU A 126 7.29 -12.01 0.30
N VAL A 127 7.79 -13.24 0.15
CA VAL A 127 8.48 -13.95 1.24
C VAL A 127 9.77 -13.21 1.60
N ALA A 128 10.66 -13.03 0.64
CA ALA A 128 11.93 -12.36 0.90
C ALA A 128 11.74 -10.90 1.31
N GLY A 129 10.71 -10.23 0.78
CA GLY A 129 10.37 -8.86 1.14
C GLY A 129 9.99 -8.71 2.61
N LEU A 130 9.25 -9.68 3.17
CA LEU A 130 8.91 -9.67 4.60
C LEU A 130 10.14 -9.84 5.51
N ASP A 131 11.15 -10.55 5.03
CA ASP A 131 12.44 -10.76 5.70
C ASP A 131 13.47 -9.66 5.38
N ASP A 132 13.10 -8.64 4.60
CA ASP A 132 14.00 -7.61 4.05
C ASP A 132 15.22 -8.17 3.29
N ARG A 133 15.06 -9.34 2.67
CA ARG A 133 16.06 -10.04 1.84
C ARG A 133 15.83 -9.81 0.36
N ASP A 134 16.89 -9.92 -0.44
CA ASP A 134 16.72 -10.00 -1.89
C ASP A 134 16.09 -11.36 -2.24
N TRP A 135 15.07 -11.37 -3.11
CA TRP A 135 14.36 -12.60 -3.48
C TRP A 135 15.27 -13.67 -4.10
N ARG A 136 16.42 -13.28 -4.67
CA ARG A 136 17.42 -14.19 -5.23
C ARG A 136 18.19 -14.97 -4.16
N GLU A 137 18.14 -14.53 -2.90
CA GLU A 137 18.77 -15.20 -1.76
C GLU A 137 17.94 -16.36 -1.22
N LEU A 138 16.72 -16.57 -1.71
CA LEU A 138 15.91 -17.73 -1.35
C LEU A 138 16.55 -19.00 -1.89
N SER A 139 16.86 -19.92 -0.98
CA SER A 139 17.37 -21.25 -1.29
C SER A 139 16.34 -22.08 -2.06
N GLU A 140 16.82 -23.06 -2.81
CA GLU A 140 15.94 -24.00 -3.52
C GLU A 140 15.05 -24.81 -2.58
N GLU A 141 15.49 -25.04 -1.34
CA GLU A 141 14.68 -25.69 -0.30
C GLU A 141 13.53 -24.79 0.19
N GLU A 142 13.80 -23.51 0.46
CA GLU A 142 12.75 -22.53 0.78
C GLU A 142 11.71 -22.45 -0.35
N LYS A 143 12.16 -22.33 -1.61
CA LYS A 143 11.26 -22.31 -2.77
C LYS A 143 10.42 -23.57 -2.88
N ARG A 144 11.03 -24.75 -2.71
CA ARG A 144 10.31 -26.03 -2.78
C ARG A 144 9.23 -26.15 -1.69
N ARG A 145 9.53 -25.72 -0.46
CA ARG A 145 8.55 -25.71 0.64
C ARG A 145 7.36 -24.79 0.33
N LEU A 146 7.63 -23.61 -0.21
CA LEU A 146 6.60 -22.65 -0.59
C LEU A 146 5.72 -23.16 -1.74
N LEU A 147 6.31 -23.84 -2.73
CA LEU A 147 5.53 -24.49 -3.80
C LEU A 147 4.63 -25.59 -3.24
N ALA A 148 5.14 -26.43 -2.36
CA ALA A 148 4.34 -27.46 -1.71
C ALA A 148 3.18 -26.86 -0.88
N GLU A 149 3.40 -25.71 -0.23
CA GLU A 149 2.33 -25.00 0.48
C GLU A 149 1.28 -24.42 -0.47
N VAL A 150 1.69 -23.88 -1.64
CA VAL A 150 0.78 -23.43 -2.69
C VAL A 150 -0.06 -24.59 -3.21
N ASP A 151 0.55 -25.74 -3.49
CA ASP A 151 -0.14 -26.92 -4.03
C ASP A 151 -1.12 -27.54 -3.01
N ALA A 152 -0.93 -27.31 -1.72
CA ALA A 152 -1.79 -27.81 -0.65
C ALA A 152 -3.04 -26.95 -0.37
N ARG A 153 -3.24 -25.84 -1.09
CA ARG A 153 -4.30 -24.84 -0.85
C ARG A 153 -5.37 -24.85 -1.94
#